data_AF-A0A1F2U0A1-F1
#
_entry.id   AF-A0A1F2U0A1-F1
#
_cell.length_a   1.000
_cell.length_b   1.000
_cell.length_c   1.000
_cell.angle_alpha   90.00
_cell.angle_beta   90.00
_cell.angle_gamma   90.00
#
_symmetry.space_group_name_H-M   'P 1'
#
loop_
_entity.id
_entity.type
_entity.pdbx_description
1 polymer ?
#
loop_
_entity_poly.entity_id
_entity_poly.type
_entity_poly.pdbx_seq_one_letter_code
_entity_poly.pdbx_strand_id
1 'polypeptide(L)'
;MERRTNSPYPRLDRPVLAVVGLLLVASTVIFTLEDREHEWRYYQYAFTNEVTQKFGPDKAKAVKAGLQQIWVPSLGRADRCISCHQAVQWPGFETAEEPFRTHPTEILKSHPVEKFGCTSCHGGQGWAVDLEPAHGPVEHWEEPVLGAELGESYSLAGNKQSLMQMNCNVCHRYDRETKGADAINLAKKIVRDKGCRACHVINGRGGTIGPDLTFVGEKAPEQYDYSHMSGQKTAFAWHVAHLKDPRALVPETVMPNFHLSTNDAQSLAMLVLSWRRSPVPAEFVAGVPRTDPRTPDEVAAEEKMKTGPGVWFVQTGCFVCHSISSLGVVSPAQIGPDLSMAVEDVQARFGRTVDDFLAAPTGTMAVVLSRQIILTPEQRAIAVQKLREAFAEYQKQKAAAPANAAAGR
;
A
#
# COMPACT_ATOMS: atom_id res chain seq x y z
N MET A 1 49.43 59.22 -6.68
CA MET A 1 48.39 59.08 -5.63
C MET A 1 48.41 57.65 -5.13
N GLU A 2 49.07 57.39 -4.01
CA GLU A 2 48.93 56.11 -3.31
C GLU A 2 47.49 56.01 -2.78
N ARG A 3 46.67 55.14 -3.37
CA ARG A 3 45.36 54.80 -2.80
C ARG A 3 45.63 54.03 -1.50
N ARG A 4 45.62 54.73 -0.37
CA ARG A 4 45.62 54.11 0.95
C ARG A 4 44.31 53.35 1.11
N THR A 5 44.41 52.07 1.47
CA THR A 5 43.23 51.24 1.74
C THR A 5 42.59 51.76 3.04
N ASN A 6 41.26 51.81 3.12
CA ASN A 6 40.55 52.18 4.37
C ASN A 6 40.55 51.03 5.39
N SER A 7 41.38 49.99 5.19
CA SER A 7 41.46 48.86 6.11
C SER A 7 42.20 49.27 7.39
N PRO A 8 41.68 48.92 8.58
CA PRO A 8 42.41 49.10 9.83
C PRO A 8 43.66 48.20 9.94
N TYR A 9 43.84 47.20 9.04
CA TYR A 9 44.96 46.25 9.07
C TYR A 9 45.66 46.05 7.71
N PRO A 10 46.23 47.10 7.09
CA PRO A 10 46.74 47.06 5.71
C PRO A 10 47.92 46.09 5.48
N ARG A 11 48.63 45.69 6.55
CA ARG A 11 49.70 44.67 6.48
C ARG A 11 49.16 43.24 6.50
N LEU A 12 47.94 43.03 7.00
CA LEU A 12 47.28 41.73 7.07
C LEU A 12 46.38 41.49 5.85
N ASP A 13 45.85 42.54 5.21
CA ASP A 13 44.96 42.43 4.04
C ASP A 13 45.55 41.54 2.92
N ARG A 14 46.80 41.77 2.52
CA ARG A 14 47.44 41.02 1.42
C ARG A 14 47.68 39.54 1.78
N PRO A 15 48.27 39.19 2.95
CA PRO A 15 48.34 37.82 3.41
C PRO A 15 46.97 37.14 3.51
N VAL A 16 45.95 37.82 4.03
CA VAL A 16 44.59 37.28 4.15
C VAL A 16 44.00 36.98 2.78
N LEU A 17 44.10 37.91 1.82
CA LEU A 17 43.66 37.67 0.45
C LEU A 17 44.42 36.53 -0.22
N ALA A 18 45.72 36.40 0.03
CA ALA A 18 46.52 35.27 -0.48
C ALA A 18 46.07 33.93 0.12
N VAL A 19 45.77 33.89 1.42
CA VAL A 19 45.24 32.69 2.09
C VAL A 19 43.86 32.33 1.54
N VAL A 20 42.95 33.30 1.40
CA VAL A 20 41.63 33.06 0.78
C VAL A 20 41.77 32.55 -0.65
N GLY A 21 42.68 33.13 -1.44
CA GLY A 21 42.98 32.65 -2.79
C GLY A 21 43.48 31.21 -2.82
N LEU A 22 44.41 30.84 -1.91
CA LEU A 22 44.89 29.47 -1.77
C LEU A 22 43.77 28.50 -1.36
N LEU A 23 42.91 28.90 -0.42
CA LEU A 23 41.76 28.10 0.01
C LEU A 23 40.76 27.87 -1.12
N LEU A 24 40.49 28.89 -1.95
CA LEU A 24 39.62 28.76 -3.12
C LEU A 24 40.21 27.80 -4.16
N VAL A 25 41.51 27.87 -4.43
CA VAL A 25 42.19 26.94 -5.34
C VAL A 25 42.13 25.52 -4.77
N ALA A 26 42.48 25.32 -3.50
CA ALA A 26 42.42 24.02 -2.85
C ALA A 26 41.00 23.44 -2.87
N SER A 27 39.99 24.25 -2.52
CA SER A 27 38.58 23.86 -2.58
C SER A 27 38.14 23.48 -4.01
N THR A 28 38.57 24.24 -5.02
CA THR A 28 38.26 23.92 -6.43
C THR A 28 38.91 22.60 -6.85
N VAL A 29 40.15 22.35 -6.44
CA VAL A 29 40.84 21.08 -6.71
C VAL A 29 40.13 19.92 -6.02
N ILE A 30 39.78 20.05 -4.74
CA ILE A 30 39.05 19.02 -3.99
C ILE A 30 37.71 18.73 -4.67
N PHE A 31 36.93 19.77 -4.96
CA PHE A 31 35.64 19.63 -5.67
C PHE A 31 35.80 18.95 -7.03
N THR A 32 36.86 19.27 -7.79
CA THR A 32 37.12 18.63 -9.08
C THR A 32 37.52 17.16 -8.92
N LEU A 33 38.22 16.80 -7.84
CA LEU A 33 38.57 15.41 -7.57
C LEU A 33 37.34 14.61 -7.15
N GLU A 34 36.55 15.15 -6.21
CA GLU A 34 35.27 14.56 -5.77
C GLU A 34 34.30 14.39 -6.95
N ASP A 35 34.15 15.42 -7.79
CA ASP A 35 33.30 15.34 -8.98
C ASP A 35 33.76 14.24 -9.95
N ARG A 36 35.05 13.92 -9.96
CA ARG A 36 35.57 12.85 -10.82
C ARG A 36 35.33 11.45 -10.27
N GLU A 37 35.09 11.30 -8.97
CA GLU A 37 34.99 10.02 -8.27
C GLU A 37 33.56 9.44 -8.22
N HIS A 38 32.56 10.15 -8.73
CA HIS A 38 31.18 9.67 -8.76
C HIS A 38 31.03 8.29 -9.44
N GLU A 39 30.22 7.42 -8.82
CA GLU A 39 30.14 5.99 -9.16
C GLU A 39 29.53 5.73 -10.55
N TRP A 40 28.64 6.61 -11.03
CA TRP A 40 28.02 6.46 -12.35
C TRP A 40 29.03 6.34 -13.50
N ARG A 41 30.22 6.94 -13.36
CA ARG A 41 31.28 6.88 -14.38
C ARG A 41 31.81 5.46 -14.54
N TYR A 42 31.96 4.74 -13.44
CA TYR A 42 32.37 3.34 -13.44
C TYR A 42 31.32 2.48 -14.17
N TYR A 43 30.04 2.68 -13.87
CA TYR A 43 28.96 1.94 -14.52
C TYR A 43 28.86 2.21 -16.02
N GLN A 44 29.07 3.45 -16.48
CA GLN A 44 29.11 3.76 -17.92
C GLN A 44 30.30 3.12 -18.63
N TYR A 45 31.48 3.13 -17.99
CA TYR A 45 32.67 2.45 -18.49
C TYR A 45 32.42 0.93 -18.62
N ALA A 46 31.90 0.31 -17.57
CA ALA A 46 31.59 -1.11 -17.54
C ALA A 46 30.54 -1.47 -18.61
N PHE A 47 29.45 -0.70 -18.74
CA PHE A 47 28.45 -0.94 -19.78
C PHE A 47 29.01 -0.78 -21.19
N THR A 48 29.85 0.23 -21.42
CA THR A 48 30.51 0.43 -22.72
C THR A 48 31.37 -0.78 -23.09
N ASN A 49 32.06 -1.37 -22.12
CA ASN A 49 32.83 -2.60 -22.32
C ASN A 49 31.93 -3.79 -22.64
N GLU A 50 30.81 -3.96 -21.92
CA GLU A 50 29.82 -5.02 -22.21
C GLU A 50 29.27 -4.90 -23.64
N VAL A 51 28.90 -3.69 -24.08
CA VAL A 51 28.44 -3.43 -25.45
C VAL A 51 29.55 -3.69 -26.47
N THR A 52 30.80 -3.30 -26.16
CA THR A 52 31.96 -3.56 -27.03
C THR A 52 32.20 -5.05 -27.22
N GLN A 53 32.17 -5.82 -26.14
CA GLN A 53 32.37 -7.27 -26.19
C GLN A 53 31.25 -7.98 -26.94
N LYS A 54 29.99 -7.55 -26.72
CA LYS A 54 28.81 -8.22 -27.27
C LYS A 54 28.48 -7.83 -28.71
N PHE A 55 28.65 -6.56 -29.05
CA PHE A 55 28.19 -5.99 -30.33
C PHE A 55 29.29 -5.29 -31.14
N GLY A 56 30.51 -5.25 -30.61
CA GLY A 56 31.67 -4.64 -31.26
C GLY A 56 31.84 -3.14 -30.94
N PRO A 57 33.02 -2.58 -31.24
CA PRO A 57 33.41 -1.21 -30.87
C PRO A 57 32.57 -0.13 -31.56
N ASP A 58 32.03 -0.40 -32.76
CA ASP A 58 31.19 0.58 -33.45
C ASP A 58 29.83 0.78 -32.78
N LYS A 59 29.26 -0.29 -32.21
CA LYS A 59 28.02 -0.20 -31.42
C LYS A 59 28.25 0.47 -30.08
N ALA A 60 29.41 0.28 -29.46
CA ALA A 60 29.76 0.92 -28.20
C ALA A 60 29.79 2.46 -28.27
N LYS A 61 30.08 3.04 -29.45
CA LYS A 61 30.02 4.50 -29.66
C LYS A 61 28.62 5.10 -29.49
N ALA A 62 27.57 4.28 -29.55
CA ALA A 62 26.19 4.73 -29.31
C ALA A 62 25.81 4.76 -27.82
N VAL A 63 26.66 4.25 -26.93
CA VAL A 63 26.48 4.38 -25.47
C VAL A 63 26.66 5.85 -25.10
N LYS A 64 25.64 6.42 -24.44
CA LYS A 64 25.67 7.84 -24.04
C LYS A 64 26.69 8.03 -22.92
N ALA A 65 27.56 9.02 -23.05
CA ALA A 65 28.51 9.39 -22.00
C ALA A 65 28.00 10.60 -21.20
N GLY A 66 28.44 10.72 -19.96
CA GLY A 66 28.11 11.84 -19.08
C GLY A 66 26.81 11.63 -18.32
N LEU A 67 26.47 12.60 -17.46
CA LEU A 67 25.26 12.54 -16.66
C LEU A 67 24.01 12.56 -17.55
N GLN A 68 23.17 11.55 -17.39
CA GLN A 68 21.90 11.43 -18.10
C GLN A 68 20.76 11.82 -17.15
N GLN A 69 19.75 12.53 -17.67
CA GLN A 69 18.61 12.95 -16.87
C GLN A 69 17.31 12.84 -17.66
N ILE A 70 16.31 12.21 -17.05
CA ILE A 70 14.91 12.26 -17.46
C ILE A 70 14.23 13.32 -16.60
N TRP A 71 13.63 14.32 -17.23
CA TRP A 71 12.86 15.36 -16.54
C TRP A 71 11.40 15.26 -16.93
N VAL A 72 10.53 14.99 -15.95
CA VAL A 72 9.08 14.90 -16.12
C VAL A 72 8.43 16.02 -15.31
N PRO A 73 8.21 17.20 -15.92
CA PRO A 73 7.68 18.37 -15.21
C PRO A 73 6.31 18.12 -14.58
N SER A 74 5.42 17.39 -15.27
CA SER A 74 4.05 17.18 -14.80
C SER A 74 3.99 16.33 -13.54
N LEU A 75 4.96 15.44 -13.32
CA LEU A 75 5.11 14.66 -12.09
C LEU A 75 6.09 15.29 -11.08
N GLY A 76 6.75 16.39 -11.45
CA GLY A 76 7.79 17.01 -10.62
C GLY A 76 8.99 16.08 -10.37
N ARG A 77 9.31 15.18 -11.31
CA ARG A 77 10.34 14.14 -11.14
C ARG A 77 11.54 14.42 -12.04
N ALA A 78 12.74 14.37 -11.45
CA ALA A 78 14.01 14.35 -12.17
C ALA A 78 14.75 13.07 -11.81
N ASP A 79 15.04 12.24 -12.80
CA ASP A 79 15.66 10.94 -12.60
C ASP A 79 16.96 10.83 -13.38
N ARG A 80 18.03 10.47 -12.68
CA ARG A 80 19.37 10.26 -13.21
C ARG A 80 19.78 8.79 -13.22
N CYS A 81 18.86 7.89 -12.88
CA CYS A 81 19.07 6.44 -12.80
C CYS A 81 19.68 5.85 -14.09
N ILE A 82 19.28 6.38 -15.26
CA ILE A 82 19.80 5.96 -16.57
C ILE A 82 21.27 6.40 -16.83
N SER A 83 21.90 7.10 -15.88
CA SER A 83 23.35 7.32 -15.88
C SER A 83 24.11 6.03 -15.57
N CYS A 84 23.56 5.18 -14.68
CA CYS A 84 24.11 3.85 -14.34
C CYS A 84 23.37 2.73 -15.08
N HIS A 85 22.03 2.78 -15.12
CA HIS A 85 21.17 1.79 -15.79
C HIS A 85 21.04 2.06 -17.29
N GLN A 86 22.17 2.07 -18.00
CA GLN A 86 22.19 2.47 -19.41
C GLN A 86 21.53 1.46 -20.35
N ALA A 87 21.38 0.20 -19.90
CA ALA A 87 20.85 -0.89 -20.70
C ALA A 87 19.32 -0.90 -20.83
N VAL A 88 18.59 -0.05 -20.10
CA VAL A 88 17.12 -0.12 -20.00
C VAL A 88 16.40 -0.19 -21.36
N GLN A 89 16.94 0.46 -22.39
CA GLN A 89 16.39 0.48 -23.75
C GLN A 89 17.26 -0.26 -24.77
N TRP A 90 18.33 -0.95 -24.34
CA TRP A 90 19.24 -1.66 -25.23
C TRP A 90 18.75 -3.09 -25.47
N PRO A 91 18.44 -3.49 -26.71
CA PRO A 91 18.10 -4.88 -27.00
C PRO A 91 19.31 -5.79 -26.80
N GLY A 92 19.07 -7.00 -26.32
CA GLY A 92 20.09 -8.02 -26.12
C GLY A 92 20.71 -8.05 -24.72
N PHE A 93 20.21 -7.30 -23.74
CA PHE A 93 20.61 -7.43 -22.34
C PHE A 93 19.46 -7.91 -21.42
N GLU A 94 18.45 -8.58 -21.98
CA GLU A 94 17.24 -8.99 -21.26
C GLU A 94 17.55 -9.95 -20.10
N THR A 95 18.63 -10.74 -20.21
CA THR A 95 19.07 -11.69 -19.17
C THR A 95 20.29 -11.22 -18.39
N ALA A 96 20.77 -9.99 -18.62
CA ALA A 96 21.93 -9.46 -17.90
C ALA A 96 21.60 -9.20 -16.43
N GLU A 97 22.61 -9.03 -15.60
CA GLU A 97 22.43 -8.60 -14.22
C GLU A 97 22.22 -7.09 -14.15
N GLU A 98 21.59 -6.62 -13.07
CA GLU A 98 21.50 -5.19 -12.80
C GLU A 98 22.92 -4.63 -12.54
N PRO A 99 23.22 -3.40 -12.98
CA PRO A 99 22.31 -2.41 -13.58
C PRO A 99 22.21 -2.48 -15.12
N PHE A 100 22.77 -3.50 -15.76
CA PHE A 100 22.86 -3.61 -17.22
C PHE A 100 21.75 -4.45 -17.84
N ARG A 101 20.60 -4.57 -17.18
CA ARG A 101 19.46 -5.34 -17.68
C ARG A 101 18.55 -4.49 -18.58
N THR A 102 18.11 -5.08 -19.69
CA THR A 102 17.07 -4.48 -20.55
C THR A 102 15.71 -4.51 -19.87
N HIS A 103 14.95 -3.42 -20.01
CA HIS A 103 13.62 -3.32 -19.44
C HIS A 103 12.60 -4.21 -20.17
N PRO A 104 11.65 -4.86 -19.47
CA PRO A 104 10.51 -5.51 -20.11
C PRO A 104 9.74 -4.55 -21.03
N THR A 105 9.52 -4.96 -22.28
CA THR A 105 8.94 -4.10 -23.32
C THR A 105 7.44 -3.83 -23.11
N GLU A 106 6.71 -4.79 -22.55
CA GLU A 106 5.25 -4.72 -22.42
C GLU A 106 4.78 -3.53 -21.57
N ILE A 107 5.47 -3.22 -20.47
CA ILE A 107 5.09 -2.11 -19.60
C ILE A 107 5.52 -0.76 -20.18
N LEU A 108 6.69 -0.67 -20.84
CA LEU A 108 7.17 0.58 -21.44
C LEU A 108 6.36 1.03 -22.65
N LYS A 109 5.68 0.11 -23.35
CA LYS A 109 4.72 0.46 -24.39
C LYS A 109 3.59 1.35 -23.86
N SER A 110 3.14 1.10 -22.64
CA SER A 110 2.10 1.90 -21.98
C SER A 110 2.68 2.99 -21.07
N HIS A 111 3.91 2.81 -20.57
CA HIS A 111 4.58 3.68 -19.61
C HIS A 111 6.00 4.03 -20.07
N PRO A 112 6.17 4.83 -21.14
CA PRO A 112 7.49 5.23 -21.60
C PRO A 112 8.21 6.05 -20.52
N VAL A 113 9.46 5.70 -20.21
CA VAL A 113 10.23 6.32 -19.12
C VAL A 113 10.40 7.82 -19.29
N GLU A 114 10.38 8.34 -20.51
CA GLU A 114 10.46 9.76 -20.82
C GLU A 114 9.24 10.55 -20.32
N LYS A 115 8.11 9.88 -20.08
CA LYS A 115 6.87 10.49 -19.59
C LYS A 115 6.57 10.20 -18.12
N PHE A 116 7.15 9.15 -17.56
CA PHE A 116 6.85 8.70 -16.20
C PHE A 116 8.04 8.84 -15.25
N GLY A 117 9.26 8.83 -15.76
CA GLY A 117 10.46 8.67 -14.95
C GLY A 117 10.62 7.24 -14.43
N CYS A 118 11.77 6.97 -13.81
CA CYS A 118 12.09 5.73 -13.12
C CYS A 118 11.50 5.72 -11.70
N THR A 119 11.61 6.82 -10.95
CA THR A 119 11.27 6.85 -9.52
C THR A 119 9.77 6.78 -9.28
N SER A 120 8.94 7.19 -10.24
CA SER A 120 7.48 7.03 -10.18
C SER A 120 7.04 5.57 -10.07
N CYS A 121 7.83 4.62 -10.58
CA CYS A 121 7.55 3.18 -10.50
C CYS A 121 8.40 2.52 -9.42
N HIS A 122 9.71 2.82 -9.41
CA HIS A 122 10.67 2.09 -8.58
C HIS A 122 10.91 2.71 -7.20
N GLY A 123 10.51 3.96 -6.94
CA GLY A 123 11.03 4.72 -5.81
C GLY A 123 12.50 5.10 -6.03
N GLY A 124 13.21 5.41 -4.95
CA GLY A 124 14.59 5.91 -4.98
C GLY A 124 14.67 7.43 -5.04
N GLN A 125 15.91 7.93 -5.01
CA GLN A 125 16.23 9.34 -5.11
C GLN A 125 16.73 9.66 -6.53
N GLY A 126 15.86 10.22 -7.35
CA GLY A 126 16.15 10.49 -8.76
C GLY A 126 17.28 11.50 -9.01
N TRP A 127 17.57 12.38 -8.05
CA TRP A 127 18.61 13.40 -8.18
C TRP A 127 20.03 12.89 -7.89
N ALA A 128 20.14 11.80 -7.13
CA ALA A 128 21.41 11.25 -6.73
C ALA A 128 22.10 10.54 -7.90
N VAL A 129 23.42 10.50 -7.85
CA VAL A 129 24.28 10.00 -8.93
C VAL A 129 25.25 8.90 -8.45
N ASP A 130 25.17 8.59 -7.16
CA ASP A 130 25.89 7.51 -6.48
C ASP A 130 24.88 6.49 -5.95
N LEU A 131 25.31 5.25 -5.82
CA LEU A 131 24.47 4.08 -5.61
C LEU A 131 23.64 4.17 -4.34
N GLU A 132 24.30 4.43 -3.20
CA GLU A 132 23.63 4.48 -1.90
C GLU A 132 22.59 5.60 -1.84
N PRO A 133 22.90 6.89 -2.11
CA PRO A 133 21.88 7.91 -2.11
C PRO A 133 20.80 7.70 -3.17
N ALA A 134 21.12 7.18 -4.36
CA ALA A 134 20.13 6.92 -5.41
C ALA A 134 19.14 5.82 -5.03
N HIS A 135 19.60 4.76 -4.35
CA HIS A 135 18.73 3.70 -3.88
C HIS A 135 17.97 4.05 -2.60
N GLY A 136 18.37 5.12 -1.91
CA GLY A 136 17.63 5.71 -0.81
C GLY A 136 17.80 5.13 0.61
N PRO A 137 18.76 4.25 0.98
CA PRO A 137 19.10 3.99 2.38
C PRO A 137 19.84 5.16 3.05
N VAL A 138 19.35 6.40 2.86
CA VAL A 138 19.92 7.61 3.45
C VAL A 138 18.98 8.19 4.49
N GLU A 139 19.56 8.85 5.50
CA GLU A 139 18.79 9.44 6.59
C GLU A 139 17.74 10.43 6.05
N HIS A 140 16.52 10.35 6.60
CA HIS A 140 15.37 11.18 6.23
C HIS A 140 14.84 11.01 4.79
N TRP A 141 15.28 10.00 4.04
CA TRP A 141 14.69 9.65 2.75
C TRP A 141 13.69 8.50 2.88
N GLU A 142 12.42 8.80 2.60
CA GLU A 142 11.31 7.87 2.85
C GLU A 142 10.90 7.03 1.62
N GLU A 143 11.47 7.31 0.45
CA GLU A 143 11.16 6.59 -0.80
C GLU A 143 12.38 5.80 -1.30
N PRO A 144 12.84 4.71 -0.64
CA PRO A 144 13.91 3.88 -1.17
C PRO A 144 13.47 3.16 -2.44
N VAL A 145 14.44 2.61 -3.18
CA VAL A 145 14.16 1.75 -4.33
C VAL A 145 13.45 0.47 -3.85
N LEU A 146 12.26 0.23 -4.39
CA LEU A 146 11.37 -0.87 -4.09
C LEU A 146 11.76 -2.14 -4.89
N GLY A 147 13.07 -2.42 -4.91
CA GLY A 147 13.69 -3.50 -5.67
C GLY A 147 13.71 -4.85 -4.95
N ALA A 148 14.33 -5.84 -5.60
CA ALA A 148 14.42 -7.20 -5.08
C ALA A 148 15.16 -7.30 -3.74
N GLU A 149 16.19 -6.46 -3.53
CA GLU A 149 16.99 -6.44 -2.29
C GLU A 149 16.13 -6.06 -1.07
N LEU A 150 15.34 -4.99 -1.19
CA LEU A 150 14.39 -4.58 -0.14
C LEU A 150 13.28 -5.64 0.05
N GLY A 151 12.84 -6.29 -1.03
CA GLY A 151 11.90 -7.41 -0.92
C GLY A 151 12.50 -8.62 -0.19
N GLU A 152 13.79 -8.87 -0.36
CA GLU A 152 14.50 -9.91 0.36
C GLU A 152 14.66 -9.56 1.84
N SER A 153 15.00 -8.31 2.17
CA SER A 153 15.13 -7.86 3.56
C SER A 153 13.82 -7.96 4.34
N TYR A 154 12.67 -7.89 3.66
CA TYR A 154 11.35 -8.12 4.24
C TYR A 154 10.87 -9.58 4.15
N SER A 155 11.71 -10.48 3.67
CA SER A 155 11.37 -11.90 3.48
C SER A 155 10.06 -12.06 2.71
N LEU A 156 9.88 -11.34 1.60
CA LEU A 156 8.68 -11.46 0.79
C LEU A 156 8.46 -12.91 0.37
N ALA A 157 7.27 -13.44 0.66
CA ALA A 157 6.90 -14.82 0.40
C ALA A 157 6.56 -15.06 -1.09
N GLY A 158 6.04 -14.03 -1.76
CA GLY A 158 5.82 -14.01 -3.21
C GLY A 158 7.06 -13.56 -3.98
N ASN A 159 6.85 -12.72 -4.99
CA ASN A 159 7.95 -12.16 -5.78
C ASN A 159 8.66 -11.04 -4.99
N LYS A 160 10.01 -11.11 -4.88
CA LYS A 160 10.85 -10.12 -4.20
C LYS A 160 10.77 -8.72 -4.81
N GLN A 161 10.39 -8.61 -6.08
CA GLN A 161 10.20 -7.33 -6.76
C GLN A 161 8.81 -6.70 -6.49
N SER A 162 7.92 -7.36 -5.74
CA SER A 162 6.52 -6.92 -5.64
C SER A 162 6.33 -5.56 -4.96
N LEU A 163 7.28 -5.09 -4.15
CA LEU A 163 7.17 -3.80 -3.47
C LEU A 163 6.93 -2.64 -4.44
N MET A 164 7.56 -2.66 -5.63
CA MET A 164 7.35 -1.62 -6.64
C MET A 164 5.89 -1.49 -7.08
N GLN A 165 5.09 -2.55 -6.93
CA GLN A 165 3.68 -2.54 -7.31
C GLN A 165 2.86 -1.57 -6.45
N MET A 166 3.34 -1.19 -5.25
CA MET A 166 2.75 -0.10 -4.46
C MET A 166 2.59 1.17 -5.30
N ASN A 167 3.58 1.47 -6.14
CA ASN A 167 3.56 2.64 -7.00
C ASN A 167 2.62 2.51 -8.20
N CYS A 168 2.35 1.29 -8.70
CA CYS A 168 1.30 1.10 -9.72
C CYS A 168 -0.06 1.60 -9.20
N ASN A 169 -0.36 1.37 -7.93
CA ASN A 169 -1.64 1.74 -7.33
C ASN A 169 -1.78 3.26 -7.09
N VAL A 170 -0.71 4.06 -7.25
CA VAL A 170 -0.80 5.53 -7.21
C VAL A 170 -1.70 6.06 -8.33
N CYS A 171 -1.54 5.53 -9.55
CA CYS A 171 -2.39 5.87 -10.69
C CYS A 171 -3.58 4.91 -10.82
N HIS A 172 -3.36 3.61 -10.61
CA HIS A 172 -4.35 2.55 -10.80
C HIS A 172 -5.20 2.26 -9.55
N ARG A 173 -5.34 3.25 -8.67
CA ARG A 173 -6.00 3.13 -7.36
C ARG A 173 -7.41 2.54 -7.42
N TYR A 174 -8.16 2.92 -8.45
CA TYR A 174 -9.58 2.59 -8.63
C TYR A 174 -9.82 1.48 -9.65
N ASP A 175 -8.77 0.88 -10.19
CA ASP A 175 -8.91 -0.27 -11.07
C ASP A 175 -9.28 -1.50 -10.25
N ARG A 176 -10.16 -2.36 -10.80
CA ARG A 176 -10.47 -3.64 -10.14
C ARG A 176 -9.25 -4.55 -10.16
N GLU A 177 -8.55 -4.57 -11.28
CA GLU A 177 -7.30 -5.28 -11.51
C GLU A 177 -6.39 -4.46 -12.43
N THR A 178 -5.09 -4.54 -12.19
CA THR A 178 -4.06 -3.84 -12.97
C THR A 178 -3.06 -4.88 -13.48
N LYS A 179 -2.91 -4.98 -14.80
CA LYS A 179 -2.01 -5.97 -15.43
C LYS A 179 -0.57 -5.76 -14.93
N GLY A 180 0.07 -6.83 -14.46
CA GLY A 180 1.46 -6.80 -13.95
C GLY A 180 1.60 -6.37 -12.48
N ALA A 181 0.50 -6.07 -11.79
CA ALA A 181 0.49 -5.71 -10.37
C ALA A 181 -0.16 -6.83 -9.51
N ASP A 182 0.33 -8.06 -9.64
CA ASP A 182 -0.31 -9.25 -9.07
C ASP A 182 -0.50 -9.20 -7.55
N ALA A 183 0.46 -8.67 -6.80
CA ALA A 183 0.34 -8.51 -5.35
C ALA A 183 -0.74 -7.48 -4.98
N ILE A 184 -0.82 -6.37 -5.74
CA ILE A 184 -1.89 -5.38 -5.57
C ILE A 184 -3.26 -5.95 -5.95
N ASN A 185 -3.33 -6.75 -7.01
CA ASN A 185 -4.58 -7.41 -7.42
C ASN A 185 -5.06 -8.41 -6.37
N LEU A 186 -4.14 -9.22 -5.83
CA LEU A 186 -4.42 -10.12 -4.71
C LEU A 186 -4.95 -9.34 -3.51
N ALA A 187 -4.28 -8.26 -3.12
CA ALA A 187 -4.70 -7.40 -2.02
C ALA A 187 -6.10 -6.79 -2.25
N LYS A 188 -6.37 -6.26 -3.45
CA LYS A 188 -7.68 -5.71 -3.83
C LYS A 188 -8.77 -6.79 -3.74
N LYS A 189 -8.47 -8.02 -4.15
CA LYS A 189 -9.37 -9.17 -4.00
C LYS A 189 -9.65 -9.47 -2.53
N ILE A 190 -8.62 -9.53 -1.68
CA ILE A 190 -8.78 -9.78 -0.25
C ILE A 190 -9.63 -8.68 0.41
N VAL A 191 -9.41 -7.40 0.07
CA VAL A 191 -10.22 -6.27 0.59
C VAL A 191 -11.71 -6.48 0.32
N ARG A 192 -12.08 -6.98 -0.87
CA ARG A 192 -13.47 -7.30 -1.22
C ARG A 192 -13.96 -8.55 -0.50
N ASP A 193 -13.22 -9.64 -0.59
CA ASP A 193 -13.66 -10.97 -0.14
C ASP A 193 -13.71 -11.10 1.39
N LYS A 194 -12.86 -10.36 2.11
CA LYS A 194 -12.87 -10.30 3.58
C LYS A 194 -13.70 -9.14 4.10
N GLY A 195 -14.33 -8.36 3.22
CA GLY A 195 -15.22 -7.27 3.60
C GLY A 195 -14.54 -6.17 4.41
N CYS A 196 -13.27 -5.83 4.14
CA CYS A 196 -12.54 -4.84 4.94
C CYS A 196 -13.28 -3.48 5.01
N ARG A 197 -14.00 -3.13 3.94
CA ARG A 197 -14.85 -1.93 3.83
C ARG A 197 -16.06 -1.92 4.74
N ALA A 198 -16.46 -3.06 5.29
CA ALA A 198 -17.56 -3.13 6.24
C ALA A 198 -17.20 -2.44 7.56
N CYS A 199 -15.92 -2.49 7.93
CA CYS A 199 -15.42 -1.84 9.14
C CYS A 199 -14.64 -0.56 8.84
N HIS A 200 -13.88 -0.49 7.74
CA HIS A 200 -13.01 0.64 7.42
C HIS A 200 -13.56 1.52 6.31
N VAL A 201 -13.37 2.83 6.43
CA VAL A 201 -13.48 3.75 5.29
C VAL A 201 -12.24 3.57 4.42
N ILE A 202 -12.45 3.33 3.13
CA ILE A 202 -11.39 3.28 2.12
C ILE A 202 -11.91 4.08 0.91
N ASN A 203 -11.09 4.98 0.35
CA ASN A 203 -11.52 5.83 -0.78
C ASN A 203 -12.80 6.63 -0.47
N GLY A 204 -12.94 7.11 0.78
CA GLY A 204 -14.12 7.87 1.21
C GLY A 204 -15.40 7.05 1.39
N ARG A 205 -15.32 5.72 1.37
CA ARG A 205 -16.46 4.83 1.56
C ARG A 205 -16.14 3.66 2.48
N GLY A 206 -17.06 3.35 3.40
CA GLY A 206 -17.07 2.12 4.18
C GLY A 206 -17.72 2.32 5.53
N GLY A 207 -17.42 1.44 6.47
CA GLY A 207 -17.82 1.57 7.87
C GLY A 207 -16.86 2.43 8.68
N THR A 208 -17.30 2.85 9.86
CA THR A 208 -16.52 3.68 10.81
C THR A 208 -16.16 2.90 12.09
N ILE A 209 -16.26 1.57 12.07
CA ILE A 209 -15.88 0.71 13.20
C ILE A 209 -14.35 0.68 13.33
N GLY A 210 -13.66 0.55 12.21
CA GLY A 210 -12.22 0.70 12.09
C GLY A 210 -11.82 2.11 11.62
N PRO A 211 -10.53 2.46 11.72
CA PRO A 211 -10.03 3.75 11.24
C PRO A 211 -10.22 3.93 9.74
N ASP A 212 -10.27 5.19 9.30
CA ASP A 212 -10.22 5.54 7.88
C ASP A 212 -8.83 5.22 7.31
N LEU A 213 -8.80 4.38 6.29
CA LEU A 213 -7.59 3.93 5.61
C LEU A 213 -7.36 4.68 4.29
N THR A 214 -8.20 5.65 3.94
CA THR A 214 -8.12 6.37 2.66
C THR A 214 -6.76 7.01 2.43
N PHE A 215 -6.07 7.47 3.47
CA PHE A 215 -4.74 8.08 3.35
C PHE A 215 -3.72 7.51 4.35
N VAL A 216 -3.92 6.26 4.78
CA VAL A 216 -3.05 5.64 5.78
C VAL A 216 -1.59 5.49 5.32
N GLY A 217 -1.36 5.40 4.00
CA GLY A 217 -0.02 5.37 3.43
C GLY A 217 0.79 6.66 3.59
N GLU A 218 0.15 7.78 3.98
CA GLU A 218 0.85 9.05 4.27
C GLU A 218 1.41 9.12 5.69
N LYS A 219 1.07 8.16 6.53
CA LYS A 219 1.49 8.15 7.92
C LYS A 219 2.99 7.88 8.00
N ALA A 220 3.73 8.82 8.58
CA ALA A 220 5.17 8.75 8.74
C ALA A 220 5.55 7.59 9.68
N PRO A 221 6.76 7.01 9.54
CA PRO A 221 7.22 5.89 10.36
C PRO A 221 7.08 6.13 11.88
N GLU A 222 7.31 7.35 12.37
CA GLU A 222 7.28 7.71 13.79
C GLU A 222 5.88 7.71 14.38
N GLN A 223 4.84 7.76 13.54
CA GLN A 223 3.45 7.76 14.00
C GLN A 223 2.94 6.33 14.34
N TYR A 224 3.70 5.28 14.03
CA TYR A 224 3.36 3.90 14.38
C TYR A 224 3.89 3.52 15.76
N ASP A 225 3.09 2.76 16.51
CA ASP A 225 3.54 2.16 17.77
C ASP A 225 4.23 0.82 17.48
N TYR A 226 5.55 0.80 17.66
CA TYR A 226 6.39 -0.38 17.50
C TYR A 226 6.65 -1.14 18.82
N SER A 227 6.03 -0.76 19.94
CA SER A 227 6.29 -1.33 21.27
C SER A 227 6.01 -2.83 21.35
N HIS A 228 5.06 -3.32 20.55
CA HIS A 228 4.67 -4.72 20.46
C HIS A 228 5.31 -5.47 19.27
N MET A 229 6.32 -4.88 18.61
CA MET A 229 7.01 -5.51 17.48
C MET A 229 8.39 -6.05 17.86
N SER A 230 8.69 -7.24 17.34
CA SER A 230 10.04 -7.77 17.22
C SER A 230 10.52 -7.66 15.77
N GLY A 231 11.84 -7.50 15.57
CA GLY A 231 12.43 -7.38 14.24
C GLY A 231 12.44 -5.95 13.68
N GLN A 232 12.24 -5.81 12.37
CA GLN A 232 12.35 -4.53 11.67
C GLN A 232 11.20 -3.58 12.04
N LYS A 233 11.55 -2.36 12.44
CA LYS A 233 10.61 -1.30 12.81
C LYS A 233 10.34 -0.39 11.62
N THR A 234 9.52 -0.87 10.70
CA THR A 234 9.11 -0.11 9.51
C THR A 234 7.60 -0.14 9.36
N ALA A 235 7.04 0.85 8.66
CA ALA A 235 5.60 0.89 8.38
C ALA A 235 5.12 -0.38 7.65
N PHE A 236 5.92 -0.95 6.74
CA PHE A 236 5.59 -2.20 6.06
C PHE A 236 5.51 -3.37 7.04
N ALA A 237 6.55 -3.58 7.85
CA ALA A 237 6.57 -4.65 8.84
C ALA A 237 5.44 -4.51 9.87
N TRP A 238 5.10 -3.28 10.27
CA TRP A 238 4.00 -3.00 11.19
C TRP A 238 2.65 -3.45 10.61
N HIS A 239 2.35 -3.09 9.37
CA HIS A 239 1.11 -3.51 8.73
C HIS A 239 1.04 -5.03 8.55
N VAL A 240 2.14 -5.67 8.15
CA VAL A 240 2.18 -7.14 8.04
C VAL A 240 1.91 -7.79 9.39
N ALA A 241 2.56 -7.34 10.47
CA ALA A 241 2.34 -7.85 11.81
C ALA A 241 0.89 -7.64 12.27
N HIS A 242 0.33 -6.45 12.05
CA HIS A 242 -1.04 -6.13 12.43
C HIS A 242 -2.05 -7.00 11.69
N LEU A 243 -1.87 -7.21 10.38
CA LEU A 243 -2.77 -8.01 9.56
C LEU A 243 -2.72 -9.50 9.92
N LYS A 244 -1.57 -9.99 10.39
CA LYS A 244 -1.37 -11.39 10.81
C LYS A 244 -1.94 -11.67 12.19
N ASP A 245 -1.73 -10.76 13.13
CA ASP A 245 -2.28 -10.86 14.49
C ASP A 245 -2.61 -9.47 15.05
N PRO A 246 -3.84 -8.98 14.78
CA PRO A 246 -4.22 -7.62 15.16
C PRO A 246 -4.13 -7.36 16.66
N ARG A 247 -4.54 -8.33 17.50
CA ARG A 247 -4.58 -8.19 18.96
C ARG A 247 -3.21 -8.32 19.61
N ALA A 248 -2.30 -9.10 19.02
CA ALA A 248 -0.92 -9.13 19.52
C ALA A 248 -0.23 -7.77 19.35
N LEU A 249 -0.52 -7.05 18.25
CA LEU A 249 0.08 -5.75 17.98
C LEU A 249 -0.67 -4.59 18.63
N VAL A 250 -2.01 -4.63 18.61
CA VAL A 250 -2.90 -3.61 19.18
C VAL A 250 -3.92 -4.31 20.08
N PRO A 251 -3.64 -4.47 21.39
CA PRO A 251 -4.46 -5.29 22.30
C PRO A 251 -5.94 -4.93 22.34
N GLU A 252 -6.25 -3.63 22.26
CA GLU A 252 -7.62 -3.10 22.31
C GLU A 252 -8.35 -3.14 20.96
N THR A 253 -7.73 -3.68 19.90
CA THR A 253 -8.37 -3.73 18.58
C THR A 253 -9.56 -4.69 18.57
N VAL A 254 -10.59 -4.26 17.84
CA VAL A 254 -11.75 -5.08 17.50
C VAL A 254 -11.60 -5.78 16.15
N MET A 255 -10.52 -5.50 15.43
CA MET A 255 -10.22 -6.17 14.17
C MET A 255 -10.02 -7.68 14.42
N PRO A 256 -10.78 -8.55 13.73
CA PRO A 256 -10.64 -9.99 13.90
C PRO A 256 -9.35 -10.50 13.25
N ASN A 257 -8.87 -11.66 13.71
CA ASN A 257 -7.82 -12.37 13.00
C ASN A 257 -8.43 -13.09 11.79
N PHE A 258 -8.08 -12.66 10.58
CA PHE A 258 -8.55 -13.26 9.32
C PHE A 258 -7.72 -14.48 8.89
N HIS A 259 -6.73 -14.89 9.70
CA HIS A 259 -5.81 -15.99 9.46
C HIS A 259 -5.11 -15.91 8.10
N LEU A 260 -4.68 -14.70 7.75
CA LEU A 260 -4.04 -14.41 6.46
C LEU A 260 -2.72 -15.18 6.31
N SER A 261 -2.46 -15.68 5.10
CA SER A 261 -1.13 -16.19 4.76
C SER A 261 -0.11 -15.04 4.80
N THR A 262 1.18 -15.38 4.86
CA THR A 262 2.24 -14.36 4.85
C THR A 262 2.19 -13.53 3.55
N ASN A 263 1.96 -14.19 2.41
CA ASN A 263 1.84 -13.51 1.13
C ASN A 263 0.61 -12.58 1.07
N ASP A 264 -0.53 -13.00 1.63
CA ASP A 264 -1.74 -12.17 1.70
C ASP A 264 -1.51 -10.93 2.57
N ALA A 265 -0.90 -11.09 3.74
CA ALA A 265 -0.61 -9.99 4.65
C ALA A 265 0.40 -8.99 4.05
N GLN A 266 1.47 -9.49 3.39
CA GLN A 266 2.44 -8.66 2.67
C GLN A 266 1.78 -7.90 1.50
N SER A 267 0.94 -8.58 0.72
CA SER A 267 0.18 -7.98 -0.39
C SER A 267 -0.77 -6.89 0.10
N LEU A 268 -1.53 -7.17 1.17
CA LEU A 268 -2.39 -6.17 1.80
C LEU A 268 -1.60 -4.99 2.36
N ALA A 269 -0.46 -5.22 3.01
CA ALA A 269 0.39 -4.14 3.50
C ALA A 269 0.89 -3.24 2.36
N MET A 270 1.28 -3.82 1.21
CA MET A 270 1.62 -3.04 0.00
C MET A 270 0.46 -2.18 -0.47
N LEU A 271 -0.76 -2.73 -0.57
CA LEU A 271 -1.93 -1.97 -0.98
C LEU A 271 -2.27 -0.85 0.03
N VAL A 272 -2.23 -1.14 1.33
CA VAL A 272 -2.54 -0.19 2.39
C VAL A 272 -1.55 0.99 2.37
N LEU A 273 -0.25 0.72 2.24
CA LEU A 273 0.77 1.76 2.13
C LEU A 273 0.72 2.54 0.81
N SER A 274 0.17 1.94 -0.25
CA SER A 274 -0.04 2.66 -1.51
C SER A 274 -1.18 3.69 -1.45
N TRP A 275 -2.04 3.66 -0.43
CA TRP A 275 -3.11 4.64 -0.25
C TRP A 275 -2.57 5.96 0.33
N ARG A 276 -1.90 6.71 -0.53
CA ARG A 276 -1.39 8.07 -0.28
C ARG A 276 -2.09 9.10 -1.17
N ARG A 277 -2.08 10.39 -0.80
CA ARG A 277 -2.38 11.44 -1.77
C ARG A 277 -1.14 11.56 -2.63
N SER A 278 -1.33 11.36 -3.92
CA SER A 278 -0.34 11.74 -4.91
C SER A 278 -1.09 12.59 -5.93
N PRO A 279 -0.67 13.86 -6.14
CA PRO A 279 -1.29 14.71 -7.14
C PRO A 279 -0.86 14.21 -8.52
N VAL A 280 -1.45 13.11 -8.98
CA VAL A 280 -1.27 12.60 -10.33
C VAL A 280 -2.05 13.51 -11.29
N PRO A 281 -1.37 14.20 -12.23
CA PRO A 281 -2.03 15.08 -13.18
C PRO A 281 -3.09 14.34 -14.00
N ALA A 282 -4.13 15.06 -14.42
CA ALA A 282 -5.28 14.47 -15.11
C ALA A 282 -4.88 13.68 -16.36
N GLU A 283 -3.81 14.08 -17.06
CA GLU A 283 -3.30 13.40 -18.26
C GLU A 283 -2.91 11.93 -18.05
N PHE A 284 -2.58 11.51 -16.83
CA PHE A 284 -2.18 10.12 -16.52
C PHE A 284 -3.33 9.21 -16.08
N VAL A 285 -4.51 9.79 -15.88
CA VAL A 285 -5.65 9.17 -15.16
C VAL A 285 -7.00 9.64 -15.74
N ALA A 286 -6.97 10.25 -16.93
CA ALA A 286 -8.13 10.78 -17.61
C ALA A 286 -9.11 9.64 -17.94
N GLY A 287 -10.40 9.87 -17.67
CA GLY A 287 -11.46 8.90 -17.97
C GLY A 287 -11.59 7.75 -16.97
N VAL A 288 -10.73 7.66 -15.95
CA VAL A 288 -10.83 6.62 -14.91
C VAL A 288 -11.74 7.12 -13.78
N PRO A 289 -12.82 6.40 -13.42
CA PRO A 289 -13.65 6.73 -12.26
C PRO A 289 -12.80 6.82 -11.00
N ARG A 290 -12.97 7.88 -10.21
CA ARG A 290 -12.27 8.08 -8.93
C ARG A 290 -13.05 7.49 -7.75
N THR A 291 -13.64 6.34 -7.99
CA THR A 291 -14.48 5.62 -7.03
C THR A 291 -14.27 4.13 -7.24
N ASP A 292 -14.44 3.34 -6.19
CA ASP A 292 -14.22 1.91 -6.30
C ASP A 292 -15.12 1.25 -7.35
N PRO A 293 -14.56 0.32 -8.13
CA PRO A 293 -15.29 -0.36 -9.18
C PRO A 293 -16.26 -1.33 -8.54
N ARG A 294 -17.55 -1.14 -8.82
CA ARG A 294 -18.63 -2.05 -8.43
C ARG A 294 -19.26 -2.68 -9.64
N THR A 295 -19.57 -3.96 -9.55
CA THR A 295 -20.41 -4.61 -10.55
C THR A 295 -21.87 -4.20 -10.35
N PRO A 296 -22.70 -4.24 -11.41
CA PRO A 296 -24.15 -4.03 -11.27
C PRO A 296 -24.78 -4.98 -10.24
N ASP A 297 -24.31 -6.23 -10.17
CA ASP A 297 -24.78 -7.22 -9.21
C ASP A 297 -24.42 -6.85 -7.76
N GLU A 298 -23.21 -6.35 -7.51
CA GLU A 298 -22.79 -5.87 -6.19
C GLU A 298 -23.67 -4.68 -5.73
N VAL A 299 -24.01 -3.77 -6.65
CA VAL A 299 -24.92 -2.64 -6.36
C VAL A 299 -26.34 -3.14 -6.08
N ALA A 300 -26.86 -4.06 -6.90
CA ALA A 300 -28.20 -4.60 -6.71
C ALA A 300 -28.33 -5.42 -5.42
N ALA A 301 -27.29 -6.18 -5.04
CA ALA A 301 -27.25 -6.92 -3.79
C ALA A 301 -27.22 -5.98 -2.57
N GLU A 302 -26.43 -4.91 -2.64
CA GLU A 302 -26.39 -3.87 -1.60
C GLU A 302 -27.75 -3.18 -1.44
N GLU A 303 -28.41 -2.84 -2.55
CA GLU A 303 -29.73 -2.20 -2.53
C GLU A 303 -30.80 -3.13 -1.95
N LYS A 304 -30.79 -4.41 -2.35
CA LYS A 304 -31.70 -5.42 -1.79
C LYS A 304 -31.58 -5.54 -0.28
N MET A 305 -30.38 -5.44 0.28
CA MET A 305 -30.18 -5.45 1.73
C MET A 305 -30.72 -4.17 2.39
N LYS A 306 -30.60 -3.01 1.73
CA LYS A 306 -31.08 -1.71 2.24
C LYS A 306 -32.58 -1.53 2.17
N THR A 307 -33.29 -2.24 1.29
CA THR A 307 -34.75 -2.11 1.13
C THR A 307 -35.52 -3.37 1.53
N GLY A 308 -34.80 -4.46 1.82
CA GLY A 308 -35.39 -5.76 2.13
C GLY A 308 -35.88 -5.93 3.57
N PRO A 309 -36.43 -7.11 3.91
CA PRO A 309 -37.00 -7.38 5.23
C PRO A 309 -35.95 -7.33 6.36
N GLY A 310 -34.67 -7.56 6.04
CA GLY A 310 -33.56 -7.46 6.99
C GLY A 310 -32.96 -6.06 7.16
N VAL A 311 -33.56 -5.01 6.57
CA VAL A 311 -33.04 -3.62 6.58
C VAL A 311 -32.67 -3.12 7.97
N TRP A 312 -33.41 -3.50 9.00
CA TRP A 312 -33.14 -3.07 10.38
C TRP A 312 -31.73 -3.50 10.85
N PHE A 313 -31.30 -4.72 10.50
CA PHE A 313 -29.95 -5.21 10.82
C PHE A 313 -28.86 -4.49 10.04
N VAL A 314 -29.20 -3.97 8.85
CA VAL A 314 -28.31 -3.17 8.02
C VAL A 314 -28.13 -1.78 8.61
N GLN A 315 -29.23 -1.10 8.93
CA GLN A 315 -29.23 0.25 9.51
C GLN A 315 -28.61 0.30 10.90
N THR A 316 -28.81 -0.74 11.70
CA THR A 316 -28.25 -0.83 13.06
C THR A 316 -26.78 -1.30 13.07
N GLY A 317 -26.23 -1.69 11.92
CA GLY A 317 -24.83 -2.11 11.78
C GLY A 317 -24.55 -3.57 12.18
N CYS A 318 -25.54 -4.33 12.63
CA CYS A 318 -25.39 -5.75 12.96
C CYS A 318 -24.86 -6.56 11.75
N PHE A 319 -25.28 -6.18 10.54
CA PHE A 319 -24.88 -6.86 9.30
C PHE A 319 -23.37 -6.81 9.01
N VAL A 320 -22.64 -5.85 9.61
CA VAL A 320 -21.19 -5.69 9.41
C VAL A 320 -20.48 -6.97 9.83
N CYS A 321 -20.91 -7.56 10.94
CA CYS A 321 -20.33 -8.80 11.47
C CYS A 321 -21.18 -10.03 11.17
N HIS A 322 -22.51 -9.90 11.11
CA HIS A 322 -23.43 -11.03 11.06
C HIS A 322 -24.25 -11.10 9.77
N SER A 323 -24.34 -12.29 9.18
CA SER A 323 -25.36 -12.54 8.14
C SER A 323 -26.74 -12.75 8.79
N ILE A 324 -27.79 -12.48 8.02
CA ILE A 324 -29.18 -12.81 8.33
C ILE A 324 -29.78 -13.44 7.08
N SER A 325 -29.30 -14.65 6.76
CA SER A 325 -29.61 -15.33 5.50
C SER A 325 -31.11 -15.50 5.26
N SER A 326 -31.91 -15.77 6.30
CA SER A 326 -33.36 -15.93 6.16
C SER A 326 -34.07 -14.67 5.65
N LEU A 327 -33.48 -13.50 5.91
CA LEU A 327 -33.98 -12.20 5.46
C LEU A 327 -33.17 -11.61 4.30
N GLY A 328 -32.28 -12.41 3.68
CA GLY A 328 -31.49 -12.01 2.53
C GLY A 328 -30.40 -10.99 2.81
N VAL A 329 -29.94 -10.87 4.06
CA VAL A 329 -28.80 -10.01 4.44
C VAL A 329 -27.55 -10.86 4.54
N VAL A 330 -26.50 -10.45 3.84
CA VAL A 330 -25.21 -11.15 3.84
C VAL A 330 -24.15 -10.24 4.42
N SER A 331 -23.48 -10.68 5.48
CA SER A 331 -22.30 -9.97 5.98
C SER A 331 -21.15 -10.15 4.98
N PRO A 332 -20.50 -9.06 4.56
CA PRO A 332 -19.31 -9.14 3.72
C PRO A 332 -18.08 -9.67 4.49
N ALA A 333 -18.04 -9.54 5.82
CA ALA A 333 -16.91 -9.99 6.63
C ALA A 333 -17.12 -11.37 7.28
N GLN A 334 -18.39 -11.80 7.44
CA GLN A 334 -18.78 -13.11 8.00
C GLN A 334 -18.08 -13.46 9.32
N ILE A 335 -17.96 -12.49 10.21
CA ILE A 335 -17.21 -12.62 11.47
C ILE A 335 -18.03 -13.35 12.54
N GLY A 336 -19.31 -12.97 12.65
CA GLY A 336 -20.25 -13.53 13.62
C GLY A 336 -21.11 -14.64 13.02
N PRO A 337 -21.75 -15.47 13.87
CA PRO A 337 -22.73 -16.47 13.41
C PRO A 337 -23.92 -15.82 12.71
N ASP A 338 -24.64 -16.59 11.91
CA ASP A 338 -25.85 -16.11 11.24
C ASP A 338 -26.97 -15.84 12.27
N LEU A 339 -27.43 -14.59 12.35
CA LEU A 339 -28.44 -14.19 13.32
C LEU A 339 -29.83 -14.72 13.00
N SER A 340 -30.04 -15.30 11.82
CA SER A 340 -31.27 -16.06 11.52
C SER A 340 -31.46 -17.23 12.47
N MET A 341 -30.39 -17.74 13.10
CA MET A 341 -30.44 -18.83 14.07
C MET A 341 -30.18 -18.36 15.52
N ALA A 342 -30.10 -17.05 15.76
CA ALA A 342 -29.66 -16.51 17.05
C ALA A 342 -30.44 -17.04 18.26
N VAL A 343 -31.75 -17.30 18.10
CA VAL A 343 -32.60 -17.83 19.18
C VAL A 343 -32.13 -19.21 19.65
N GLU A 344 -31.82 -20.12 18.72
CA GLU A 344 -31.29 -21.45 19.03
C GLU A 344 -29.79 -21.38 19.40
N ASP A 345 -29.00 -20.64 18.64
CA ASP A 345 -27.54 -20.55 18.82
C ASP A 345 -27.15 -20.00 20.19
N VAL A 346 -27.85 -18.97 20.67
CA VAL A 346 -27.57 -18.39 21.99
C VAL A 346 -27.93 -19.38 23.09
N GLN A 347 -29.08 -20.05 22.98
CA GLN A 347 -29.50 -21.06 23.94
C GLN A 347 -28.50 -22.23 23.98
N ALA A 348 -28.06 -22.72 22.83
CA ALA A 348 -27.11 -23.82 22.73
C ALA A 348 -25.72 -23.47 23.28
N ARG A 349 -25.22 -22.26 23.01
CA ARG A 349 -23.86 -21.85 23.36
C ARG A 349 -23.72 -21.27 24.76
N PHE A 350 -24.75 -20.58 25.25
CA PHE A 350 -24.69 -19.83 26.51
C PHE A 350 -25.70 -20.29 27.55
N GLY A 351 -26.61 -21.20 27.20
CA GLY A 351 -27.63 -21.73 28.12
C GLY A 351 -28.67 -20.70 28.55
N ARG A 352 -28.85 -19.62 27.79
CA ARG A 352 -29.75 -18.50 28.11
C ARG A 352 -30.57 -18.12 26.89
N THR A 353 -31.65 -17.38 27.12
CA THR A 353 -32.46 -16.81 26.04
C THR A 353 -31.71 -15.69 25.31
N VAL A 354 -32.11 -15.40 24.08
CA VAL A 354 -31.56 -14.27 23.30
C VAL A 354 -31.82 -12.93 23.98
N ASP A 355 -32.95 -12.79 24.67
CA ASP A 355 -33.35 -11.64 25.46
C ASP A 355 -32.37 -11.39 26.62
N ASP A 356 -32.09 -12.42 27.41
CA ASP A 356 -31.14 -12.35 28.54
C ASP A 356 -29.71 -12.06 28.05
N PHE A 357 -29.33 -12.65 26.92
CA PHE A 357 -28.01 -12.41 26.33
C PHE A 357 -27.85 -10.98 25.84
N LEU A 358 -28.85 -10.37 25.20
CA LEU A 358 -28.78 -8.96 24.79
C LEU A 358 -28.87 -7.99 25.97
N ALA A 359 -29.51 -8.38 27.08
CA ALA A 359 -29.52 -7.60 28.31
C ALA A 359 -28.13 -7.56 28.98
N ALA A 360 -27.45 -8.72 29.04
CA ALA A 360 -26.14 -8.90 29.66
C ALA A 360 -25.19 -9.72 28.75
N PRO A 361 -24.69 -9.11 27.64
CA PRO A 361 -23.86 -9.81 26.67
C PRO A 361 -22.50 -10.19 27.25
N THR A 362 -21.92 -11.27 26.75
CA THR A 362 -20.59 -11.75 27.15
C THR A 362 -19.63 -11.82 25.96
N GLY A 363 -18.33 -11.92 26.26
CA GLY A 363 -17.28 -12.01 25.23
C GLY A 363 -17.25 -10.78 24.31
N THR A 364 -17.07 -11.01 23.01
CA THR A 364 -16.96 -9.94 22.01
C THR A 364 -18.22 -9.07 21.94
N MET A 365 -19.42 -9.64 22.11
CA MET A 365 -20.66 -8.87 22.06
C MET A 365 -20.81 -7.91 23.24
N ALA A 366 -20.16 -8.17 24.38
CA ALA A 366 -20.11 -7.22 25.49
C ALA A 366 -19.40 -5.92 25.08
N VAL A 367 -18.30 -6.03 24.32
CA VAL A 367 -17.54 -4.87 23.83
C VAL A 367 -18.30 -4.17 22.70
N VAL A 368 -18.84 -4.92 21.75
CA VAL A 368 -19.59 -4.36 20.60
C VAL A 368 -20.80 -3.56 21.09
N LEU A 369 -21.64 -4.13 21.97
CA LEU A 369 -22.87 -3.47 22.42
C LEU A 369 -22.66 -2.37 23.46
N SER A 370 -21.46 -2.26 24.04
CA SER A 370 -21.12 -1.18 24.98
C SER A 370 -20.35 -0.03 24.35
N ARG A 371 -19.62 -0.26 23.25
CA ARG A 371 -18.74 0.75 22.64
C ARG A 371 -19.04 1.08 21.17
N GLN A 372 -19.66 0.18 20.41
CA GLN A 372 -19.84 0.34 18.96
C GLN A 372 -21.30 0.49 18.55
N ILE A 373 -22.13 -0.48 18.92
CA ILE A 373 -23.57 -0.51 18.62
C ILE A 373 -24.32 -0.33 19.94
N ILE A 374 -24.36 0.91 20.41
CA ILE A 374 -24.97 1.25 21.71
C ILE A 374 -26.48 1.32 21.53
N LEU A 375 -27.18 0.30 22.02
CA LEU A 375 -28.64 0.20 21.95
C LEU A 375 -29.31 0.71 23.23
N THR A 376 -30.32 1.58 23.09
CA THR A 376 -31.23 1.94 24.19
C THR A 376 -32.06 0.72 24.63
N PRO A 377 -32.68 0.73 25.83
CA PRO A 377 -33.57 -0.36 26.26
C PRO A 377 -34.67 -0.69 25.23
N GLU A 378 -35.25 0.33 24.61
CA GLU A 378 -36.28 0.18 23.57
C GLU A 378 -35.70 -0.46 22.31
N GLN A 379 -34.51 -0.01 21.87
CA GLN A 379 -33.82 -0.59 20.72
C GLN A 379 -33.41 -2.04 20.98
N ARG A 380 -33.07 -2.41 22.22
CA ARG A 380 -32.80 -3.81 22.58
C ARG A 380 -34.06 -4.69 22.48
N ALA A 381 -35.21 -4.18 22.91
CA ALA A 381 -36.47 -4.90 22.74
C ALA A 381 -36.81 -5.11 21.25
N ILE A 382 -36.59 -4.08 20.42
CA ILE A 382 -36.74 -4.20 18.96
C ILE A 382 -35.75 -5.22 18.39
N ALA A 383 -34.49 -5.23 18.86
CA ALA A 383 -33.49 -6.19 18.42
C ALA A 383 -33.93 -7.64 18.69
N VAL A 384 -34.42 -7.92 19.90
CA VAL A 384 -34.98 -9.22 20.27
C VAL A 384 -36.13 -9.61 19.35
N GLN A 385 -37.09 -8.69 19.11
CA GLN A 385 -38.21 -8.94 18.21
C GLN A 385 -37.71 -9.29 16.79
N LYS A 386 -36.78 -8.52 16.25
CA LYS A 386 -36.23 -8.73 14.90
C LYS A 386 -35.48 -10.05 14.77
N LEU A 387 -34.74 -10.47 15.82
CA LEU A 387 -34.07 -11.77 15.85
C LEU A 387 -35.08 -12.93 15.85
N ARG A 388 -36.20 -12.80 16.59
CA ARG A 388 -37.28 -13.79 16.58
C ARG A 388 -38.00 -13.86 15.23
N GLU A 389 -38.24 -12.71 14.58
CA GLU A 389 -38.79 -12.65 13.22
C GLU A 389 -37.88 -13.36 12.20
N ALA A 390 -36.57 -13.08 12.25
CA ALA A 390 -35.58 -13.74 11.39
C ALA A 390 -35.54 -15.26 11.62
N PHE A 391 -35.65 -15.69 12.88
CA PHE A 391 -35.69 -17.10 13.25
C PHE A 391 -36.97 -17.81 12.81
N ALA A 392 -38.13 -17.16 12.93
CA ALA A 392 -39.39 -17.71 12.44
C ALA A 392 -39.35 -17.94 10.92
N GLU A 393 -38.80 -16.97 10.17
CA GLU A 393 -38.62 -17.12 8.73
C GLU A 393 -37.60 -18.21 8.38
N TYR A 394 -36.50 -18.34 9.13
CA TYR A 394 -35.56 -19.45 8.99
C TYR A 394 -36.24 -20.81 9.17
N GLN A 395 -37.05 -20.99 10.22
CA GLN A 395 -37.78 -22.23 10.46
C GLN A 395 -38.77 -22.54 9.33
N LYS A 396 -39.47 -21.53 8.82
CA LYS A 396 -40.38 -21.67 7.68
C LYS A 396 -39.65 -22.12 6.42
N GLN A 397 -38.50 -21.52 6.11
CA GLN A 397 -37.67 -21.89 4.96
C GLN A 397 -37.12 -23.31 5.11
N LYS A 398 -36.66 -23.68 6.31
CA LYS A 398 -36.19 -25.03 6.63
C LYS A 398 -37.29 -26.08 6.48
N ALA A 399 -38.52 -25.78 6.90
CA ALA A 399 -39.67 -26.67 6.74
C ALA A 399 -40.12 -26.81 5.28
N ALA A 400 -39.89 -25.80 4.44
CA ALA A 400 -40.20 -25.81 3.01
C ALA A 400 -39.10 -26.45 2.14
N ALA A 401 -37.92 -26.72 2.68
CA ALA A 401 -36.80 -27.29 1.92
C ALA A 401 -37.04 -28.79 1.63
N PRO A 402 -36.90 -29.26 0.38
CA PRO A 402 -37.07 -30.67 0.05
C PRO A 402 -35.99 -31.54 0.71
N ALA A 403 -36.37 -32.73 1.19
CA ALA A 403 -35.57 -33.62 2.06
C ALA A 403 -34.24 -34.15 1.50
N ASN A 404 -33.81 -33.78 0.28
CA ASN A 404 -32.62 -34.33 -0.39
C ASN A 404 -31.33 -33.51 -0.23
N ALA A 405 -31.28 -32.50 0.63
CA ALA A 405 -30.06 -31.70 0.86
C ALA A 405 -29.23 -32.12 2.10
N ALA A 406 -29.58 -33.24 2.76
CA ALA A 406 -28.90 -33.71 3.98
C ALA A 406 -27.74 -34.70 3.76
N ALA A 407 -27.45 -35.10 2.51
CA ALA A 407 -26.42 -36.11 2.19
C ALA A 407 -25.27 -35.53 1.35
N GLY A 408 -24.65 -34.45 1.84
CA GLY A 408 -23.52 -33.83 1.16
C GLY A 408 -22.83 -32.79 2.03
N ARG A 409 -22.18 -33.24 3.10
CA ARG A 409 -21.06 -32.54 3.75
C ARG A 409 -19.93 -33.51 3.97
#